data_AF-A0A951T6N2-F1
#
_entry.id   AF-A0A951T6N2-F1
#
_cell.length_a   1.000
_cell.length_b   1.000
_cell.length_c   1.000
_cell.angle_alpha   90.00
_cell.angle_beta   90.00
_cell.angle_gamma   90.00
#
_symmetry.space_group_name_H-M   'P 1'
#
loop_
_entity.id
_entity.type
_entity.pdbx_description
1 polymer ?
#
loop_
_entity_poly.entity_id
_entity_poly.type
_entity_poly.pdbx_seq_one_letter_code
_entity_poly.pdbx_strand_id
1 'polypeptide(L)'
;MSVSLEYLGRCSAETGFSVMTLEKVTRLGELAAAIAVHPLLGNALALKGGTAFNLCFGDAPSRLSVDLDYNYIAHAERDSMLRDRPQVEESVEMLAGRLGYRVRRSADAFAGRKIYACTGQCWAMRTAWRWI
;
A
#
# COMPACT_ATOMS: atom_id res chain seq x y z
N MET A 1 -6.46 -9.81 9.44
CA MET A 1 -7.09 -10.03 10.75
C MET A 1 -7.92 -8.80 11.06
N SER A 2 -9.24 -8.91 11.23
CA SER A 2 -10.07 -7.73 11.52
C SER A 2 -9.80 -7.23 12.94
N VAL A 3 -9.21 -6.05 13.07
CA VAL A 3 -9.08 -5.33 14.36
C VAL A 3 -10.47 -4.95 14.88
N SER A 4 -10.70 -5.09 16.18
CA SER A 4 -11.98 -4.73 16.79
C SER A 4 -12.15 -3.22 16.92
N LEU A 5 -13.39 -2.74 16.85
CA LEU A 5 -13.71 -1.31 17.06
C LEU A 5 -13.33 -0.85 18.47
N GLU A 6 -13.47 -1.71 19.46
CA GLU A 6 -13.06 -1.43 20.84
C GLU A 6 -11.55 -1.17 20.94
N TYR A 7 -10.74 -2.03 20.30
CA TYR A 7 -9.29 -1.85 20.24
C TYR A 7 -8.92 -0.54 19.55
N LEU A 8 -9.55 -0.25 18.41
CA LEU A 8 -9.32 0.99 17.67
C LEU A 8 -9.76 2.22 18.47
N GLY A 9 -10.84 2.12 19.26
CA GLY A 9 -11.32 3.17 20.15
C GLY A 9 -10.31 3.49 21.26
N ARG A 10 -9.73 2.46 21.87
CA ARG A 10 -8.65 2.62 22.86
C ARG A 10 -7.41 3.27 22.24
N CYS A 11 -6.94 2.76 21.10
CA CYS A 11 -5.80 3.38 20.40
C CYS A 11 -6.09 4.83 19.98
N SER A 12 -7.34 5.14 19.61
CA SER A 12 -7.74 6.50 19.28
C SER A 12 -7.62 7.44 20.48
N ALA A 13 -8.03 6.99 21.67
CA ALA A 13 -7.88 7.74 22.91
C ALA A 13 -6.40 7.92 23.32
N GLU A 14 -5.57 6.90 23.12
CA GLU A 14 -4.14 6.93 23.48
C GLU A 14 -3.29 7.79 22.53
N THR A 15 -3.61 7.78 21.23
CA THR A 15 -2.78 8.39 20.18
C THR A 15 -3.33 9.71 19.64
N GLY A 16 -4.62 10.01 19.87
CA GLY A 16 -5.31 11.16 19.29
C GLY A 16 -5.69 11.00 17.81
N PHE A 17 -5.33 9.90 17.15
CA PHE A 17 -5.77 9.63 15.78
C PHE A 17 -7.20 9.13 15.73
N SER A 18 -7.94 9.47 14.67
CA SER A 18 -9.31 8.96 14.52
C SER A 18 -9.34 7.44 14.30
N VAL A 19 -10.36 6.78 14.83
CA VAL A 19 -10.64 5.34 14.62
C VAL A 19 -10.56 4.97 13.13
N MET A 20 -11.14 5.80 12.26
CA MET A 20 -11.08 5.61 10.81
C MET A 20 -9.65 5.62 10.26
N THR A 21 -8.77 6.47 10.78
CA THR A 21 -7.36 6.54 10.33
C THR A 21 -6.58 5.33 10.81
N LEU A 22 -6.81 4.91 12.05
CA LEU A 22 -6.17 3.72 12.62
C LEU A 22 -6.58 2.46 11.85
N GLU A 23 -7.87 2.30 11.54
CA GLU A 23 -8.34 1.16 10.73
C GLU A 23 -7.65 1.12 9.35
N LYS A 24 -7.55 2.27 8.67
CA LYS A 24 -6.84 2.36 7.39
C LYS A 24 -5.39 1.93 7.51
N VAL A 25 -4.66 2.44 8.49
CA VAL A 25 -3.25 2.13 8.65
C VAL A 25 -3.05 0.65 8.94
N THR A 26 -3.90 0.03 9.76
CA THR A 26 -3.84 -1.42 9.98
C THR A 26 -4.06 -2.19 8.69
N ARG A 27 -5.11 -1.85 7.94
CA ARG A 27 -5.44 -2.46 6.63
C ARG A 27 -4.33 -2.31 5.59
N LEU A 28 -3.70 -1.13 5.52
CA LEU A 28 -2.56 -0.87 4.63
C LEU A 28 -1.32 -1.64 5.08
N GLY A 29 -1.10 -1.77 6.40
CA GLY A 29 -0.03 -2.60 6.96
C GLY A 29 -0.17 -4.07 6.56
N GLU A 30 -1.39 -4.62 6.57
CA GLU A 30 -1.66 -5.98 6.10
C GLU A 30 -1.35 -6.16 4.61
N LEU A 31 -1.77 -5.21 3.76
CA LEU A 31 -1.46 -5.24 2.34
C LEU A 31 0.05 -5.11 2.10
N ALA A 32 0.74 -4.22 2.82
CA ALA A 32 2.18 -4.05 2.71
C ALA A 32 2.95 -5.31 3.13
N ALA A 33 2.54 -5.95 4.23
CA ALA A 33 3.11 -7.21 4.68
C ALA A 33 2.89 -8.33 3.64
N ALA A 34 1.68 -8.40 3.06
CA ALA A 34 1.36 -9.37 2.02
C ALA A 34 2.20 -9.14 0.74
N ILE A 35 2.45 -7.88 0.36
CA ILE A 35 3.34 -7.53 -0.75
C ILE A 35 4.77 -7.99 -0.46
N ALA A 36 5.27 -7.74 0.75
CA ALA A 36 6.66 -8.05 1.13
C ALA A 36 6.97 -9.56 1.07
N VAL A 37 6.00 -10.42 1.40
CA VAL A 37 6.18 -11.89 1.37
C VAL A 37 5.80 -12.53 0.03
N HIS A 38 5.22 -11.77 -0.90
CA HIS A 38 4.82 -12.29 -2.19
C HIS A 38 6.04 -12.57 -3.08
N PRO A 39 6.21 -13.77 -3.68
CA PRO A 39 7.43 -14.16 -4.40
C PRO A 39 7.87 -13.21 -5.51
N LEU A 40 6.92 -12.68 -6.28
CA LEU A 40 7.19 -11.64 -7.29
C LEU A 40 7.34 -10.26 -6.65
N LEU A 41 6.29 -9.76 -5.99
CA LEU A 41 6.20 -8.37 -5.54
C LEU A 41 7.25 -8.00 -4.48
N GLY A 42 7.59 -8.90 -3.57
CA GLY A 42 8.61 -8.64 -2.54
C GLY A 42 10.01 -8.44 -3.11
N ASN A 43 10.30 -9.03 -4.27
CA ASN A 43 11.57 -8.84 -4.99
C ASN A 43 11.52 -7.65 -5.96
N ALA A 44 10.33 -7.28 -6.42
CA ALA A 44 10.15 -6.22 -7.40
C ALA A 44 9.93 -4.83 -6.77
N LEU A 45 9.39 -4.77 -5.55
CA LEU A 45 8.85 -3.53 -4.97
C LEU A 45 9.50 -3.18 -3.63
N ALA A 46 10.04 -1.97 -3.54
CA ALA A 46 10.53 -1.38 -2.30
C ALA A 46 9.55 -0.32 -1.77
N LEU A 47 9.05 -0.51 -0.54
CA LEU A 47 8.16 0.46 0.11
C LEU A 47 8.93 1.76 0.40
N LYS A 48 8.32 2.90 0.10
CA LYS A 48 8.87 4.24 0.38
C LYS A 48 7.80 5.18 0.95
N GLY A 49 8.22 6.42 1.18
CA GLY A 49 7.32 7.52 1.55
C GLY A 49 6.82 7.43 2.99
N GLY A 50 5.72 8.13 3.27
CA GLY A 50 5.22 8.31 4.63
C GLY A 50 4.84 7.02 5.35
N THR A 51 4.41 5.98 4.62
CA THR A 51 4.04 4.71 5.24
C THR A 51 5.25 3.86 5.62
N ALA A 52 6.36 3.97 4.89
CA ALA A 52 7.64 3.42 5.37
C ALA A 52 8.06 4.11 6.68
N PHE A 53 7.86 5.43 6.80
CA PHE A 53 8.08 6.15 8.04
C PHE A 53 7.17 5.67 9.19
N ASN A 54 5.86 5.51 8.93
CA ASN A 54 4.92 4.99 9.92
C ASN A 54 5.34 3.62 10.50
N LEU A 55 5.91 2.74 9.68
CA LEU A 55 6.14 1.33 10.02
C LEU A 55 7.54 1.05 10.57
N CYS A 56 8.55 1.82 10.14
CA CYS A 56 9.96 1.47 10.39
C CYS A 56 10.67 2.37 11.40
N PHE A 57 10.04 3.47 11.87
CA PHE A 57 10.64 4.42 12.81
C PHE A 57 9.90 4.41 14.15
N GLY A 58 10.66 4.50 15.25
CA GLY A 58 10.15 4.24 16.60
C GLY A 58 9.35 5.37 17.26
N ASP A 59 9.49 6.60 16.77
CA ASP A 59 8.73 7.73 17.30
C ASP A 59 7.35 7.83 16.65
N ALA A 60 6.33 8.12 17.45
CA ALA A 60 4.98 8.32 16.95
C ALA A 60 4.97 9.53 15.98
N PRO A 61 4.63 9.35 14.69
CA PRO A 61 4.65 10.44 13.74
C PRO A 61 3.54 11.45 14.07
N SER A 62 3.74 12.73 13.78
CA SER A 62 2.69 13.77 13.95
C SER A 62 1.49 13.57 13.02
N ARG A 63 1.63 12.74 11.99
CA ARG A 63 0.58 12.35 11.06
C ARG A 63 0.80 10.93 10.55
N LEU A 64 -0.27 10.14 10.52
CA LEU A 64 -0.28 8.85 9.86
C LEU A 64 -0.43 9.00 8.34
N SER A 65 0.53 8.45 7.60
CA SER A 65 0.37 8.22 6.15
C SER A 65 -0.66 7.13 5.87
N VAL A 66 -1.47 7.32 4.83
CA VAL A 66 -2.58 6.42 4.44
C VAL A 66 -2.53 6.05 2.96
N ASP A 67 -1.33 6.10 2.37
CA ASP A 67 -1.03 5.70 0.99
C ASP A 67 0.12 4.69 1.00
N LEU A 68 0.16 3.76 0.05
CA LEU A 68 1.31 2.88 -0.16
C LEU A 68 2.07 3.31 -1.42
N ASP A 69 3.25 3.87 -1.22
CA ASP A 69 4.16 4.24 -2.29
C ASP A 69 5.26 3.19 -2.44
N TYR A 70 5.49 2.72 -3.67
CA TYR A 70 6.53 1.75 -3.97
C TYR A 70 7.44 2.26 -5.10
N ASN A 71 8.72 1.93 -4.99
CA ASN A 71 9.66 1.95 -6.11
C ASN A 71 9.79 0.55 -6.69
N TYR A 72 9.96 0.47 -8.00
CA TYR A 72 10.41 -0.76 -8.63
C TYR A 72 11.91 -0.92 -8.54
N ILE A 73 12.37 -2.13 -8.24
CA ILE A 73 13.80 -2.42 -8.02
C ILE A 73 14.29 -3.72 -8.66
N ALA A 74 13.44 -4.49 -9.35
CA ALA A 74 13.86 -5.79 -9.89
C ALA A 74 14.81 -5.68 -11.10
N HIS A 75 14.63 -4.66 -11.95
CA HIS A 75 15.51 -4.42 -13.10
C HIS A 75 15.81 -2.93 -13.26
N ALA A 76 17.07 -2.60 -13.57
CA ALA A 76 17.50 -1.25 -13.86
C ALA A 76 17.24 -0.85 -15.32
N GLU A 77 17.21 -1.81 -16.24
CA GLU A 77 16.94 -1.54 -17.65
C GLU A 77 15.45 -1.25 -17.88
N ARG A 78 15.18 -0.09 -18.49
CA ARG A 78 13.82 0.38 -18.80
C ARG A 78 12.99 -0.65 -19.56
N ASP A 79 13.57 -1.35 -20.53
CA ASP A 79 12.80 -2.29 -21.35
C ASP A 79 12.41 -3.55 -20.58
N SER A 80 13.26 -4.03 -19.67
CA SER A 80 12.92 -5.13 -18.76
C SER A 80 11.79 -4.71 -17.83
N MET A 81 11.98 -3.57 -17.17
CA MET A 81 10.98 -2.95 -16.32
C MET A 81 9.60 -2.79 -17.01
N LEU A 82 9.56 -2.33 -18.26
CA LEU A 82 8.31 -2.22 -19.02
C LEU A 82 7.66 -3.58 -19.32
N ARG A 83 8.44 -4.65 -19.48
CA ARG A 83 7.92 -6.01 -19.65
C ARG A 83 7.35 -6.57 -18.35
N ASP A 84 7.96 -6.26 -17.20
CA ASP A 84 7.51 -6.77 -15.90
C ASP A 84 6.26 -6.04 -15.39
N ARG A 85 6.11 -4.77 -15.79
CA ARG A 85 5.06 -3.87 -15.29
C ARG A 85 3.65 -4.47 -15.34
N PRO A 86 3.14 -5.07 -16.42
CA PRO A 86 1.80 -5.66 -16.44
C PRO A 86 1.62 -6.77 -15.41
N GLN A 87 2.63 -7.62 -15.23
CA GLN A 87 2.59 -8.74 -14.28
C GLN A 87 2.63 -8.25 -12.83
N VAL A 88 3.43 -7.22 -12.55
CA VAL A 88 3.47 -6.56 -11.24
C VAL A 88 2.13 -5.90 -10.92
N GLU A 89 1.57 -5.11 -11.85
CA GLU A 89 0.26 -4.48 -11.68
C GLU A 89 -0.81 -5.55 -11.40
N GLU A 90 -0.93 -6.59 -12.24
CA GLU A 90 -1.90 -7.66 -12.06
C GLU A 90 -1.75 -8.40 -10.71
N SER A 91 -0.51 -8.68 -10.30
CA SER A 91 -0.25 -9.37 -9.04
C SER A 91 -0.67 -8.54 -7.83
N VAL A 92 -0.45 -7.21 -7.86
CA VAL A 92 -0.94 -6.30 -6.81
C VAL A 92 -2.46 -6.33 -6.73
N GLU A 93 -3.15 -6.31 -7.86
CA GLU A 93 -4.61 -6.31 -7.88
C GLU A 93 -5.22 -7.62 -7.40
N MET A 94 -4.65 -8.75 -7.82
CA MET A 94 -5.05 -10.06 -7.32
C MET A 94 -4.86 -10.16 -5.81
N LEU A 95 -3.72 -9.67 -5.31
CA LEU A 95 -3.42 -9.67 -3.88
C LEU A 95 -4.39 -8.79 -3.10
N ALA A 96 -4.69 -7.58 -3.59
CA ALA A 96 -5.69 -6.69 -3.00
C ALA A 96 -7.10 -7.32 -3.05
N GLY A 97 -7.47 -7.96 -4.16
CA GLY A 97 -8.74 -8.69 -4.27
C GLY A 97 -8.87 -9.82 -3.25
N ARG A 98 -7.80 -10.59 -3.03
CA ARG A 98 -7.76 -11.65 -2.00
C ARG A 98 -7.90 -11.11 -0.58
N LEU A 99 -7.45 -9.89 -0.34
CA LEU A 99 -7.62 -9.18 0.93
C LEU A 99 -8.99 -8.46 1.04
N GLY A 100 -9.88 -8.64 0.07
CA GLY A 100 -11.25 -8.11 0.10
C GLY A 100 -11.40 -6.69 -0.42
N TYR A 101 -10.39 -6.14 -1.08
CA TYR A 101 -10.48 -4.82 -1.71
C TYR A 101 -11.17 -4.90 -3.08
N ARG A 102 -12.01 -3.91 -3.38
CA ARG A 102 -12.46 -3.61 -4.75
C ARG A 102 -11.45 -2.70 -5.43
N VAL A 103 -10.85 -3.18 -6.51
CA VAL A 103 -9.76 -2.49 -7.20
C VAL A 103 -10.28 -1.64 -8.37
N ARG A 104 -9.72 -0.43 -8.55
CA ARG A 104 -9.91 0.41 -9.73
C ARG A 104 -8.55 0.95 -10.21
N ARG A 105 -8.39 1.11 -11.51
CA ARG A 105 -7.18 1.69 -12.12
C ARG A 105 -7.41 3.15 -12.53
N SER A 106 -6.39 3.99 -12.40
CA SER A 106 -6.34 5.24 -13.16
C SER A 106 -6.04 4.97 -14.63
N ALA A 107 -6.18 6.01 -15.47
CA ALA A 107 -5.56 6.03 -16.78
C ALA A 107 -4.04 5.78 -16.66
N ASP A 108 -3.47 5.25 -17.74
CA ASP A 108 -2.03 5.07 -17.85
C ASP A 108 -1.30 6.41 -17.83
N ALA A 109 -0.16 6.45 -17.14
CA ALA A 109 0.67 7.64 -17.03
C ALA A 109 2.15 7.25 -17.07
N PHE A 110 3.00 8.26 -17.29
CA PHE A 110 4.45 8.09 -17.43
C PHE A 110 5.10 7.41 -16.20
N ALA A 111 4.57 7.66 -15.01
CA ALA A 111 5.01 7.05 -13.73
C ALA A 111 4.13 5.83 -13.34
N GLY A 112 3.61 5.11 -14.34
CA GLY A 112 2.71 4.00 -14.13
C GLY A 112 1.27 4.39 -13.77
N ARG A 113 0.44 3.39 -13.43
CA ARG A 113 -0.96 3.57 -13.02
C ARG A 113 -1.12 3.58 -11.51
N LYS A 114 -2.09 4.37 -11.04
CA LYS A 114 -2.57 4.32 -9.65
C LYS A 114 -3.60 3.22 -9.52
N ILE A 115 -3.41 2.35 -8.54
CA ILE A 115 -4.33 1.27 -8.19
C ILE A 115 -5.10 1.68 -6.94
N TYR A 116 -6.36 2.04 -7.08
CA TYR A 116 -7.26 2.37 -5.96
C TYR A 116 -7.87 1.07 -5.40
N ALA A 117 -7.71 0.80 -4.11
CA ALA A 117 -8.18 -0.43 -3.46
C ALA A 117 -9.19 -0.08 -2.36
N CYS A 118 -10.50 -0.23 -2.62
CA CYS A 118 -11.59 0.23 -1.76
C CYS A 118 -12.23 -0.88 -0.92
N THR A 119 -12.68 -0.57 0.31
CA THR A 119 -13.46 -1.48 1.17
C THR A 119 -14.64 -0.72 1.78
N GLY A 120 -15.87 -0.94 1.29
CA GLY A 120 -17.09 -0.30 1.81
C GLY A 120 -17.14 1.23 1.62
N GLN A 121 -16.20 1.95 2.23
CA GLN A 121 -15.83 3.34 1.99
C GLN A 121 -14.65 3.37 1.01
N CYS A 122 -14.69 4.24 0.00
CA CYS A 122 -13.65 4.31 -1.04
C CYS A 122 -12.26 4.61 -0.46
N TRP A 123 -11.26 3.82 -0.82
CA TRP A 123 -9.85 4.03 -0.46
C TRP A 123 -9.00 4.09 -1.72
N ALA A 124 -8.12 5.08 -1.78
CA ALA A 124 -7.08 5.16 -2.79
C ALA A 124 -5.82 4.54 -2.19
N MET A 125 -5.45 3.34 -2.62
CA MET A 125 -4.02 3.07 -2.72
C MET A 125 -3.53 3.96 -3.87
N ARG A 126 -2.49 4.75 -3.63
CA ARG A 126 -1.81 5.47 -4.71
C ARG A 126 -0.48 4.79 -4.92
N THR A 127 -0.48 3.74 -5.72
CA THR A 127 0.77 3.27 -6.31
C THR A 127 1.26 4.32 -7.30
N ALA A 128 2.12 5.23 -6.86
CA ALA A 128 2.93 6.03 -7.75
C ALA A 128 4.22 5.25 -8.01
N TRP A 129 4.25 4.50 -9.10
CA TRP A 129 5.44 3.78 -9.53
C TRP A 129 6.44 4.79 -10.09
N ARG A 130 7.30 5.32 -9.22
CA ARG A 130 8.42 6.12 -9.71
C ARG A 130 9.53 5.16 -10.10
N TRP A 131 9.49 4.78 -11.36
CA TRP A 131 10.58 4.09 -12.04
C TRP A 131 11.73 5.09 -12.14
N ILE A 132 12.87 4.78 -11.49
CA ILE A 132 14.08 5.62 -11.50
C ILE A 132 14.78 5.49 -12.84
#